data_AF-A0A2N5SPB9-F1
#
_entry.id   AF-A0A2N5SPB9-F1
#
_cell.length_a   1.000
_cell.length_b   1.000
_cell.length_c   1.000
_cell.angle_alpha   90.00
_cell.angle_beta   90.00
_cell.angle_gamma   90.00
#
_symmetry.space_group_name_H-M   'P 1'
#
loop_
_entity.id
_entity.type
_entity.pdbx_description
1 polymer ?
#
loop_
_entity_poly.entity_id
_entity_poly.type
_entity_poly.pdbx_seq_one_letter_code
_entity_poly.pdbx_strand_id
1 'polypeptide(L)'
;MEVWAQTLADKIHRTPSSVVGKIEHTLDKYLEFVQVSPHKREEVLHTLLTNDIDNYKIFRLPSVESLAALGLNIGVITKLKLNVVKYQAHLSTRH
;
A
#
# COMPACT_ATOMS: atom_id res chain seq x y z
N MET A 1 23.63 -17.01 4.63
CA MET A 1 22.97 -15.80 4.15
C MET A 1 21.62 -16.22 3.56
N GLU A 2 20.59 -15.39 3.69
CA GLU A 2 19.26 -15.51 3.05
C GLU A 2 18.23 -16.53 3.60
N VAL A 3 17.84 -16.38 4.88
CA VAL A 3 16.58 -16.99 5.41
C VAL A 3 15.36 -16.08 5.17
N TRP A 4 15.60 -14.82 4.82
CA TRP A 4 14.57 -13.78 4.68
C TRP A 4 13.82 -13.83 3.34
N ALA A 5 14.47 -14.30 2.27
CA ALA A 5 13.83 -14.44 0.95
C ALA A 5 12.81 -15.60 0.92
N GLN A 6 13.14 -16.72 1.58
CA GLN A 6 12.28 -17.90 1.62
C GLN A 6 11.00 -17.68 2.44
N THR A 7 11.10 -16.90 3.53
CA THR A 7 9.95 -16.57 4.39
C THR A 7 8.92 -15.69 3.66
N LEU A 8 9.37 -14.80 2.78
CA LEU A 8 8.47 -14.00 1.93
C LEU A 8 7.79 -14.89 0.87
N ALA A 9 8.53 -15.83 0.25
CA ALA A 9 7.98 -16.76 -0.71
C ALA A 9 6.93 -17.72 -0.09
N ASP A 10 7.15 -18.20 1.13
CA ASP A 10 6.18 -19.05 1.84
C ASP A 10 4.93 -18.27 2.31
N LYS A 11 5.06 -16.99 2.67
CA LYS A 11 3.89 -16.13 2.96
C LYS A 11 3.05 -15.88 1.71
N ILE A 12 3.68 -15.84 0.52
CA ILE A 12 3.00 -15.66 -0.77
C ILE A 12 2.30 -16.95 -1.25
N HIS A 13 2.82 -18.14 -0.92
CA HIS A 13 2.27 -19.41 -1.40
C HIS A 13 1.01 -19.92 -0.66
N ARG A 14 0.62 -19.34 0.49
CA ARG A 14 -0.54 -19.82 1.27
C ARG A 14 -1.74 -18.88 1.31
N THR A 15 -1.82 -17.90 0.42
CA THR A 15 -3.02 -17.07 0.23
C THR A 15 -3.75 -17.50 -1.04
N PRO A 16 -5.07 -17.70 -1.01
CA PRO A 16 -5.81 -17.98 -2.23
C PRO A 16 -5.58 -16.81 -3.20
N SER A 17 -4.96 -17.12 -4.33
CA SER A 17 -4.46 -16.21 -5.37
C SER A 17 -5.45 -15.10 -5.79
N SER A 18 -6.75 -15.30 -5.57
CA SER A 18 -7.80 -14.31 -5.84
C SER A 18 -7.84 -13.12 -4.86
N VAL A 19 -7.50 -13.34 -3.58
CA VAL A 19 -7.58 -12.28 -2.55
C VAL A 19 -6.42 -11.30 -2.68
N VAL A 20 -5.22 -11.80 -2.95
CA VAL A 20 -4.01 -10.97 -3.12
C VAL A 20 -4.15 -10.05 -4.33
N GLY A 21 -4.57 -10.59 -5.49
CA GLY A 21 -4.80 -9.76 -6.68
C GLY A 21 -5.86 -8.68 -6.46
N LYS A 22 -6.94 -8.98 -5.72
CA LYS A 22 -7.97 -7.98 -5.37
C LYS A 22 -7.43 -6.88 -4.44
N ILE A 23 -6.54 -7.22 -3.51
CA ILE A 23 -5.89 -6.28 -2.60
C ILE A 23 -4.92 -5.38 -3.38
N GLU A 24 -4.07 -5.95 -4.23
CA GLU A 24 -3.17 -5.20 -5.10
C GLU A 24 -3.93 -4.20 -5.97
N HIS A 25 -4.99 -4.65 -6.65
CA HIS A 25 -5.82 -3.79 -7.50
C HIS A 25 -6.50 -2.65 -6.76
N THR A 26 -6.84 -2.81 -5.48
CA THR A 26 -7.52 -1.75 -4.73
C THR A 26 -6.52 -0.75 -4.16
N LEU A 27 -5.31 -1.21 -3.78
CA LEU A 27 -4.27 -0.33 -3.26
C LEU A 27 -3.61 0.46 -4.40
N ASP A 28 -3.43 -0.17 -5.56
CA ASP A 28 -2.98 0.50 -6.78
C ASP A 28 -3.93 1.64 -7.19
N LYS A 29 -5.26 1.42 -7.13
CA LYS A 29 -6.27 2.46 -7.36
C LYS A 29 -6.18 3.62 -6.38
N TYR A 30 -5.82 3.35 -5.12
CA TYR A 30 -5.57 4.41 -4.16
C TYR A 30 -4.31 5.20 -4.52
N LEU A 31 -3.22 4.52 -4.88
CA LEU A 31 -1.98 5.18 -5.32
C LEU A 31 -2.18 6.03 -6.58
N GLU A 32 -3.04 5.57 -7.49
CA GLU A 32 -3.52 6.35 -8.63
C GLU A 32 -4.31 7.58 -8.19
N PHE A 33 -5.28 7.41 -7.28
CA PHE A 33 -6.11 8.50 -6.76
C PHE A 33 -5.28 9.61 -6.09
N VAL A 34 -4.25 9.25 -5.31
CA VAL A 34 -3.36 10.23 -4.66
C VAL A 34 -2.30 10.79 -5.61
N GLN A 35 -2.30 10.38 -6.88
CA GLN A 35 -1.36 10.81 -7.91
C GLN A 35 0.09 10.51 -7.53
N VAL A 36 0.37 9.29 -7.06
CA VAL A 36 1.74 8.76 -7.09
C VAL A 36 2.11 8.56 -8.57
N SER A 37 3.26 9.13 -8.94
CA SER A 37 3.77 9.04 -10.31
C SER A 37 3.89 7.58 -10.73
N PRO A 38 3.50 7.21 -11.97
CA PRO A 38 3.49 5.82 -12.41
C PRO A 38 4.83 5.09 -12.17
N HIS A 39 5.95 5.76 -12.47
CA HIS A 39 7.30 5.22 -12.30
C HIS A 39 7.71 4.93 -10.84
N LYS A 40 6.99 5.47 -9.84
CA LYS A 40 7.23 5.18 -8.41
C LYS A 40 6.15 4.30 -7.79
N ARG A 41 5.07 4.05 -8.52
CA ARG A 41 3.87 3.42 -7.97
C ARG A 41 4.15 1.99 -7.54
N GLU A 42 4.86 1.23 -8.37
CA GLU A 42 5.24 -0.15 -8.09
C GLU A 42 6.12 -0.26 -6.83
N GLU A 43 7.13 0.59 -6.71
CA GLU A 43 8.01 0.65 -5.53
C GLU A 43 7.22 0.96 -4.25
N VAL A 44 6.33 1.95 -4.31
CA VAL A 44 5.48 2.34 -3.17
C VAL A 44 4.50 1.21 -2.83
N LEU A 45 3.86 0.60 -3.84
CA LEU A 45 2.93 -0.51 -3.67
C LEU A 45 3.60 -1.70 -3.00
N HIS A 46 4.77 -2.10 -3.52
CA HIS A 46 5.57 -3.18 -2.97
C HIS A 46 5.98 -2.89 -1.53
N THR A 47 6.45 -1.68 -1.23
CA THR A 47 6.83 -1.27 0.14
C THR A 47 5.64 -1.34 1.10
N LEU A 48 4.46 -0.87 0.69
CA LEU A 48 3.26 -0.93 1.53
C LEU A 48 2.83 -2.38 1.79
N LEU A 49 2.75 -3.21 0.75
CA LEU A 49 2.29 -4.61 0.88
C LEU A 49 3.25 -5.48 1.69
N THR A 50 4.57 -5.35 1.46
CA THR A 50 5.58 -6.08 2.22
C THR A 50 5.60 -5.73 3.71
N ASN A 51 5.15 -4.52 4.06
CA ASN A 51 4.98 -4.06 5.43
C ASN A 51 3.54 -4.24 5.96
N ASP A 52 2.75 -5.09 5.31
CA ASP A 52 1.40 -5.46 5.73
C ASP A 52 0.46 -4.23 5.81
N ILE A 53 0.66 -3.24 4.92
CA ILE A 53 -0.22 -2.08 4.71
C ILE A 53 -1.05 -2.35 3.46
N ASP A 54 -2.17 -3.02 3.66
CA ASP A 54 -3.19 -3.28 2.65
C ASP A 54 -4.29 -2.20 2.61
N ASN A 55 -5.31 -2.38 1.78
CA ASN A 55 -6.44 -1.44 1.64
C ASN A 55 -7.24 -1.16 2.90
N TYR A 56 -7.34 -2.10 3.83
CA TYR A 56 -8.05 -1.84 5.08
C TYR A 56 -7.21 -0.94 5.97
N LYS A 57 -5.90 -1.16 5.95
CA LYS A 57 -4.94 -0.42 6.77
C LYS A 57 -4.55 0.94 6.19
N ILE A 58 -4.85 1.24 4.92
CA ILE A 58 -4.66 2.61 4.42
C ILE A 58 -5.54 3.64 5.14
N PHE A 59 -6.67 3.23 5.71
CA PHE A 59 -7.53 4.12 6.49
C PHE A 59 -6.98 4.39 7.90
N ARG A 60 -5.95 3.64 8.30
CA ARG A 60 -5.23 3.76 9.56
C ARG A 60 -3.73 3.73 9.30
N LEU A 61 -3.28 4.56 8.37
CA LEU A 61 -1.86 4.65 8.03
C LEU A 61 -1.01 4.91 9.28
N PRO A 62 0.17 4.28 9.39
CA PRO A 62 1.15 4.55 10.43
C PRO A 62 1.55 6.04 10.51
N SER A 63 2.30 6.39 11.55
CA SER A 63 2.85 7.75 11.68
C SER A 63 3.76 8.09 10.49
N VAL A 64 3.99 9.39 10.26
CA VAL A 64 4.91 9.84 9.20
C VAL A 64 6.30 9.23 9.42
N GLU A 65 6.77 9.19 10.67
CA GLU A 65 8.05 8.59 11.05
C GLU A 65 8.09 7.09 10.77
N SER A 66 7.02 6.35 11.12
CA SER A 66 6.94 4.92 10.82
C SER A 66 7.00 4.67 9.31
N LEU A 67 6.29 5.46 8.50
CA LEU A 67 6.33 5.31 7.04
C LEU A 67 7.68 5.72 6.44
N ALA A 68 8.35 6.73 7.00
CA ALA A 68 9.68 7.14 6.59
C ALA A 68 10.72 6.06 6.90
N ALA A 69 10.58 5.37 8.03
CA ALA A 69 11.42 4.23 8.40
C ALA A 69 11.29 3.04 7.42
N LEU A 70 10.21 2.97 6.64
CA LEU A 70 10.03 1.99 5.55
C LEU A 70 10.74 2.39 4.25
N GLY A 71 11.42 3.54 4.22
CA GLY A 71 12.07 4.07 3.02
C GLY A 71 11.16 4.88 2.10
N LEU A 72 9.91 5.15 2.49
CA LEU A 72 9.01 5.97 1.68
C LEU A 72 9.44 7.44 1.67
N ASN A 73 9.38 8.06 0.49
CA ASN A 73 9.67 9.48 0.35
C ASN A 73 8.65 10.36 1.09
N ILE A 74 9.12 11.40 1.78
CA ILE A 74 8.27 12.30 2.58
C ILE A 74 7.12 12.94 1.78
N GLY A 75 7.34 13.25 0.50
CA GLY A 75 6.31 13.79 -0.38
C GLY A 75 5.22 12.77 -0.69
N VAL A 76 5.59 11.49 -0.86
CA VAL A 76 4.64 10.39 -1.03
C VAL A 76 3.86 10.18 0.27
N ILE A 77 4.54 10.11 1.42
CA ILE A 77 3.90 9.95 2.74
C ILE A 77 2.85 11.04 2.97
N THR A 78 3.21 12.29 2.70
CA THR A 78 2.31 13.43 2.84
C THR A 78 1.09 13.29 1.93
N LYS A 79 1.29 12.91 0.66
CA LYS A 79 0.18 12.67 -0.28
C LYS A 79 -0.75 11.56 0.21
N LEU A 80 -0.21 10.45 0.70
CA LEU A 80 -1.01 9.35 1.24
C LEU A 80 -1.89 9.87 2.38
N LYS A 81 -1.28 10.42 3.45
CA LYS A 81 -2.03 10.85 4.64
C LYS A 81 -3.10 11.91 4.36
N LEU A 82 -2.81 12.90 3.52
CA LEU A 82 -3.76 13.97 3.18
C LEU A 82 -4.97 13.50 2.36
N ASN A 83 -4.86 12.36 1.68
CA ASN A 83 -5.90 11.88 0.79
C ASN A 83 -6.67 10.66 1.31
N VAL A 84 -6.31 10.11 2.48
CA VAL A 84 -7.06 8.99 3.11
C VAL A 84 -8.55 9.32 3.25
N VAL A 85 -8.87 10.45 3.88
CA VAL A 85 -10.27 10.86 4.13
C VAL A 85 -11.01 11.14 2.81
N LYS A 86 -10.32 11.78 1.84
CA LYS A 86 -10.90 12.06 0.53
C LYS A 86 -11.20 10.80 -0.26
N TYR A 87 -10.31 9.81 -0.17
CA TYR A 87 -10.52 8.52 -0.82
C TYR A 87 -11.67 7.75 -0.18
N GLN A 88 -11.76 7.75 1.16
CA GLN A 88 -12.89 7.15 1.88
C GLN A 88 -14.23 7.77 1.47
N ALA A 89 -14.29 9.10 1.34
CA ALA A 89 -15.47 9.80 0.82
C ALA A 89 -15.77 9.41 -0.63
N HIS A 90 -14.74 9.36 -1.50
CA HIS A 90 -14.89 8.93 -2.90
C HIS A 90 -15.50 7.52 -3.01
N LEU A 91 -15.05 6.57 -2.20
CA LEU A 91 -15.61 5.21 -2.17
C LEU A 91 -17.07 5.20 -1.73
N SER A 92 -17.44 6.05 -0.77
CA SER A 92 -18.82 6.13 -0.26
C SER A 92 -19.79 6.73 -1.27
N THR A 93 -19.31 7.56 -2.21
CA THR A 93 -20.13 8.19 -3.27
C THR A 93 -20.34 7.32 -4.52
N ARG A 94 -19.68 6.16 -4.62
CA ARG A 94 -19.79 5.25 -5.78
C ARG A 94 -20.90 4.19 -5.62
N HIS A 95 -21.82 4.40 -4.68
CA HIS A 95 -22.98 3.54 -4.42
C HIS A 95 -24.21 3.96 -5.22
#